data_AF-A0A918N2D0-F1
#
_entry.id   AF-A0A918N2D0-F1
#
_cell.length_a   1.000
_cell.length_b   1.000
_cell.length_c   1.000
_cell.angle_alpha   90.00
_cell.angle_beta   90.00
_cell.angle_gamma   90.00
#
_symmetry.space_group_name_H-M   'P 1'
#
loop_
_entity.id
_entity.type
_entity.pdbx_description
1 polymer ?
#
loop_
_entity_poly.entity_id
_entity_poly.type
_entity_poly.pdbx_seq_one_letter_code
_entity_poly.pdbx_strand_id
1 'polypeptide(L)'
;MKKSIIYTLVLFLGILSVSAQSKEGKIDHKKLRKEFYESLSQDQKSALEDKKRLRKEHKEIMKTSFSKEQLAIVEDKTLSKQEKRKALRKTFNDKQKEIFEKHKTLMKKEREKFKASLSDIQIEQFEKLEKRKGKRGKHKKE
;
A
#
# COMPACT_ATOMS: atom_id res chain seq x y z
N MET A 1 -43.91 5.94 52.46
CA MET A 1 -43.23 4.73 52.97
C MET A 1 -43.70 3.52 52.17
N LYS A 2 -42.76 2.76 51.58
CA LYS A 2 -42.85 1.31 51.25
C LYS A 2 -43.88 0.94 50.14
N LYS A 3 -43.57 0.23 49.06
CA LYS A 3 -42.37 -0.46 48.55
C LYS A 3 -42.52 -0.60 47.02
N SER A 4 -41.36 -0.57 46.37
CA SER A 4 -41.13 -0.51 44.94
C SER A 4 -41.47 -1.81 44.19
N ILE A 5 -42.05 -1.61 42.99
CA ILE A 5 -41.61 -2.11 41.68
C ILE A 5 -41.27 -3.62 41.60
N ILE A 6 -42.16 -4.32 40.91
CA ILE A 6 -42.06 -5.72 40.47
C ILE A 6 -40.85 -5.88 39.54
N TYR A 7 -39.89 -6.71 39.93
CA TYR A 7 -38.76 -7.12 39.11
C TYR A 7 -39.16 -8.33 38.24
N THR A 8 -39.59 -8.07 37.01
CA THR A 8 -39.64 -9.10 35.96
C THR A 8 -38.25 -9.28 35.36
N LEU A 9 -37.63 -10.39 35.76
CA LEU A 9 -36.34 -10.89 35.29
C LEU A 9 -36.52 -11.47 33.88
N VAL A 10 -36.36 -10.63 32.85
CA VAL A 10 -36.33 -11.09 31.45
C VAL A 10 -34.90 -11.49 31.09
N LEU A 11 -34.72 -12.80 31.01
CA LEU A 11 -33.51 -13.50 30.64
C LEU A 11 -33.25 -13.28 29.12
N PHE A 12 -32.48 -12.24 28.76
CA PHE A 12 -31.97 -12.08 27.40
C PHE A 12 -30.75 -13.00 27.18
N LEU A 13 -31.02 -14.24 26.80
CA LEU A 13 -30.05 -15.16 26.21
C LEU A 13 -29.95 -14.91 24.70
N GLY A 14 -28.74 -14.62 24.23
CA GLY A 14 -28.34 -14.63 22.81
C GLY A 14 -28.85 -13.42 22.03
N ILE A 15 -28.04 -12.66 21.29
CA ILE A 15 -26.90 -13.04 20.49
C ILE A 15 -25.91 -11.87 20.56
N LEU A 16 -24.81 -12.04 21.30
CA LEU A 16 -23.61 -11.26 20.99
C LEU A 16 -23.13 -11.77 19.63
N SER A 17 -23.60 -11.14 18.55
CA SER A 17 -22.85 -11.13 17.31
C SER A 17 -21.59 -10.32 17.60
N VAL A 18 -20.63 -10.96 18.27
CA VAL A 18 -19.23 -10.58 18.15
C VAL A 18 -18.97 -10.70 16.66
N SER A 19 -19.08 -9.58 15.95
CA SER A 19 -18.38 -9.41 14.69
C SER A 19 -16.91 -9.53 15.05
N ALA A 20 -16.44 -10.79 15.09
CA ALA A 20 -15.05 -11.17 15.06
C ALA A 20 -14.55 -10.69 13.71
N GLN A 21 -14.29 -9.38 13.62
CA GLN A 21 -13.63 -8.79 12.48
C GLN A 21 -12.17 -9.24 12.59
N SER A 22 -11.95 -10.44 12.06
CA SER A 22 -10.77 -11.28 12.18
C SER A 22 -9.48 -10.47 12.05
N LYS A 23 -8.66 -10.46 13.10
CA LYS A 23 -7.25 -10.05 13.02
C LYS A 23 -6.44 -10.98 12.10
N GLU A 24 -6.98 -12.14 11.70
CA GLU A 24 -6.35 -13.14 10.82
C GLU A 24 -5.93 -12.55 9.46
N GLY A 25 -6.78 -11.73 8.83
CA GLY A 25 -6.47 -11.20 7.50
C GLY A 25 -5.20 -10.34 7.41
N LYS A 26 -4.76 -9.70 8.52
CA LYS A 26 -3.51 -8.92 8.57
C LYS A 26 -2.29 -9.79 8.87
N ILE A 27 -2.44 -10.81 9.72
CA ILE A 27 -1.36 -11.73 10.12
C ILE A 27 -0.91 -12.55 8.91
N ASP A 28 -1.85 -13.06 8.11
CA ASP A 28 -1.56 -13.87 6.92
C ASP A 28 -0.73 -13.14 5.87
N HIS A 29 -0.97 -11.84 5.65
CA HIS A 29 -0.23 -11.11 4.62
C HIS A 29 1.22 -10.84 5.01
N LYS A 30 1.45 -10.54 6.30
CA LYS A 30 2.81 -10.34 6.81
C LYS A 30 3.59 -11.66 6.73
N LYS A 31 2.94 -12.77 7.09
CA LYS A 31 3.49 -14.13 6.98
C LYS A 31 3.80 -14.50 5.53
N LEU A 32 2.82 -14.40 4.62
CA LEU A 32 3.00 -14.66 3.19
C LEU A 32 4.12 -13.82 2.57
N ARG A 33 4.25 -12.55 2.97
CA ARG A 33 5.33 -11.68 2.49
C ARG A 33 6.70 -12.14 2.99
N LYS A 34 6.78 -12.60 4.24
CA LYS A 34 8.01 -13.12 4.84
C LYS A 34 8.42 -14.41 4.13
N GLU A 35 7.51 -15.37 4.01
CA GLU A 35 7.73 -16.65 3.32
C GLU A 35 8.15 -16.45 1.87
N PHE A 36 7.45 -15.57 1.13
CA PHE A 36 7.84 -15.21 -0.23
C PHE A 36 9.28 -14.70 -0.28
N TYR A 37 9.65 -13.76 0.59
CA TYR A 37 11.01 -13.20 0.61
C TYR A 37 12.08 -14.22 0.99
N GLU A 38 11.78 -15.10 1.95
CA GLU A 38 12.68 -16.18 2.37
C GLU A 38 12.91 -17.19 1.24
N SER A 39 11.87 -17.47 0.44
CA SER A 39 11.94 -18.38 -0.71
C SER A 39 12.77 -17.83 -1.89
N LEU A 40 13.10 -16.54 -1.91
CA LEU A 40 13.84 -15.93 -3.02
C LEU A 40 15.32 -16.33 -3.03
N SER A 41 15.85 -16.57 -4.22
CA SER A 41 17.29 -16.70 -4.45
C SER A 41 18.02 -15.40 -4.14
N GLN A 42 19.35 -15.47 -4.03
CA GLN A 42 20.17 -14.29 -3.78
C GLN A 42 20.06 -13.27 -4.92
N ASP A 43 20.03 -13.72 -6.17
CA ASP A 43 19.88 -12.85 -7.34
C ASP A 43 18.52 -12.16 -7.38
N GLN A 44 17.45 -12.89 -7.04
CA GLN A 44 16.10 -12.32 -6.92
C GLN A 44 16.03 -11.27 -5.81
N LYS A 45 16.69 -11.51 -4.67
CA LYS A 45 16.80 -10.53 -3.57
C LYS A 45 17.59 -9.29 -4.01
N SER A 46 18.70 -9.48 -4.72
CA SER A 46 19.49 -8.39 -5.30
C SER A 46 18.66 -7.52 -6.23
N ALA A 47 17.87 -8.13 -7.12
CA ALA A 47 16.94 -7.41 -8.00
C ALA A 47 15.90 -6.58 -7.23
N LEU A 48 15.44 -7.04 -6.05
CA LEU A 48 14.55 -6.25 -5.19
C LEU A 48 15.26 -5.04 -4.55
N GLU A 49 16.52 -5.19 -4.15
CA GLU A 49 17.33 -4.08 -3.61
C GLU A 49 17.63 -3.03 -4.69
N ASP A 50 18.00 -3.47 -5.89
CA ASP A 50 18.19 -2.58 -7.05
C ASP A 50 16.92 -1.79 -7.35
N LYS A 51 15.76 -2.46 -7.34
CA LYS A 51 14.47 -1.79 -7.50
C LYS A 51 14.17 -0.79 -6.37
N LYS A 52 14.66 -1.02 -5.15
CA LYS A 52 14.55 -0.03 -4.06
C LYS A 52 15.47 1.16 -4.32
N ARG A 53 16.71 0.92 -4.78
CA ARG A 53 17.67 1.96 -5.15
C ARG A 53 17.10 2.86 -6.25
N LEU A 54 16.60 2.30 -7.34
CA LEU A 54 15.96 3.04 -8.45
C LEU A 54 14.79 3.92 -8.00
N ARG A 55 14.00 3.47 -7.01
CA ARG A 55 12.91 4.30 -6.45
C ARG A 55 13.42 5.46 -5.60
N LYS A 56 14.53 5.28 -4.88
CA LYS A 56 15.17 6.36 -4.11
C LYS A 56 15.75 7.40 -5.06
N GLU A 57 16.50 6.97 -6.07
CA GLU A 57 17.07 7.86 -7.10
C GLU A 57 15.98 8.67 -7.79
N HIS A 58 14.91 8.03 -8.26
CA HIS A 58 13.79 8.75 -8.86
C HIS A 58 13.12 9.74 -7.89
N LYS A 59 13.01 9.40 -6.61
CA LYS A 59 12.47 10.32 -5.60
C LYS A 59 13.35 11.56 -5.47
N GLU A 60 14.68 11.39 -5.42
CA GLU A 60 15.60 12.52 -5.32
C GLU A 60 15.60 13.36 -6.60
N ILE A 61 15.64 12.75 -7.79
CA ILE A 61 15.51 13.45 -9.08
C ILE A 61 14.21 14.27 -9.16
N MET A 62 13.10 13.68 -8.72
CA MET A 62 11.82 14.39 -8.70
C MET A 62 11.84 15.54 -7.69
N LYS A 63 12.39 15.32 -6.49
CA LYS A 63 12.48 16.35 -5.44
C LYS A 63 13.35 17.54 -5.86
N THR A 64 14.49 17.30 -6.51
CA THR A 64 15.37 18.36 -7.00
C THR A 64 14.74 19.13 -8.15
N SER A 65 13.81 18.52 -8.89
CA SER A 65 13.07 19.20 -9.96
C SER A 65 11.94 20.11 -9.47
N PHE A 66 11.61 20.12 -8.17
CA PHE A 66 10.46 20.86 -7.67
C PHE A 66 10.65 22.38 -7.69
N SER A 67 9.61 23.09 -8.14
CA SER A 67 9.52 24.55 -8.03
C SER A 67 9.22 25.00 -6.60
N LYS A 68 9.36 26.30 -6.32
CA LYS A 68 8.98 26.89 -5.02
C LYS A 68 7.51 26.60 -4.67
N GLU A 69 6.60 26.72 -5.63
CA GLU A 69 5.17 26.41 -5.45
C GLU A 69 4.96 24.93 -5.09
N GLN A 70 5.70 24.02 -5.72
CA GLN A 70 5.61 22.59 -5.43
C GLN A 70 6.20 22.25 -4.07
N LEU A 71 7.28 22.91 -3.64
CA LEU A 71 7.83 22.76 -2.29
C LEU A 71 6.85 23.23 -1.21
N ALA A 72 6.12 24.32 -1.45
CA ALA A 72 5.06 24.77 -0.54
C ALA A 72 3.98 23.71 -0.34
N ILE A 73 3.55 23.02 -1.42
CA ILE A 73 2.60 21.89 -1.33
C ILE A 73 3.18 20.73 -0.49
N VAL A 74 4.49 20.46 -0.60
CA VAL A 74 5.15 19.40 0.18
C VAL A 74 5.18 19.73 1.66
N GLU A 75 5.41 20.99 2.02
CA GLU A 75 5.57 21.46 3.40
C GLU A 75 4.23 21.71 4.10
N ASP A 76 3.15 21.95 3.35
CA ASP A 76 1.82 22.24 3.88
C ASP A 76 1.32 21.18 4.88
N LYS A 77 1.19 21.54 6.15
CA LYS A 77 0.76 20.59 7.20
C LYS A 77 -0.75 20.32 7.20
N THR A 78 -1.54 21.11 6.48
CA THR A 78 -3.00 20.97 6.41
C THR A 78 -3.42 19.87 5.43
N LEU A 79 -2.58 19.56 4.44
CA LEU A 79 -2.85 18.53 3.44
C LEU A 79 -2.39 17.14 3.89
N SER A 80 -3.27 16.15 3.73
CA SER A 80 -2.88 14.74 3.85
C SER A 80 -1.87 14.35 2.77
N LYS A 81 -1.13 13.25 3.01
CA LYS A 81 -0.18 12.70 2.04
C LYS A 81 -0.81 12.37 0.68
N GLN A 82 -2.10 12.03 0.65
CA GLN A 82 -2.80 11.74 -0.61
C GLN A 82 -3.16 13.02 -1.35
N GLU A 83 -3.60 14.06 -0.63
CA GLU A 83 -3.91 15.37 -1.19
C GLU A 83 -2.67 16.05 -1.74
N LYS A 84 -1.55 16.06 -0.98
CA LYS A 84 -0.25 16.55 -1.48
C LYS A 84 0.15 15.92 -2.81
N ARG A 85 -0.01 14.60 -2.93
CA ARG A 85 0.30 13.88 -4.18
C ARG A 85 -0.61 14.28 -5.33
N LYS A 86 -1.90 14.49 -5.07
CA LYS A 86 -2.85 14.95 -6.08
C LYS A 86 -2.52 16.38 -6.51
N ALA A 87 -2.28 17.27 -5.56
CA ALA A 87 -1.91 18.66 -5.80
C ALA A 87 -0.60 18.77 -6.59
N LEU A 88 0.47 18.09 -6.15
CA LEU A 88 1.75 18.04 -6.88
C LEU A 88 1.59 17.56 -8.32
N ARG A 89 0.80 16.50 -8.54
CA ARG A 89 0.59 15.99 -9.90
C ARG A 89 -0.07 17.00 -10.84
N LYS A 90 -0.93 17.88 -10.33
CA LYS A 90 -1.57 18.93 -11.14
C LYS A 90 -0.60 20.01 -11.55
N THR A 91 0.47 20.23 -10.78
CA THR A 91 1.46 21.28 -11.02
C THR A 91 2.69 20.80 -11.79
N PHE A 92 2.74 19.54 -12.23
CA PHE A 92 3.89 19.02 -12.97
C PHE A 92 4.02 19.67 -14.35
N ASN A 93 5.21 20.18 -14.65
CA ASN A 93 5.58 20.61 -16.00
C ASN A 93 5.96 19.40 -16.88
N ASP A 94 6.20 19.65 -18.17
CA ASP A 94 6.43 18.56 -19.13
C ASP A 94 7.70 17.77 -18.84
N LYS A 95 8.77 18.41 -18.37
CA LYS A 95 10.00 17.72 -17.93
C LYS A 95 9.73 16.78 -16.75
N GLN A 96 8.92 17.21 -15.78
CA GLN A 96 8.54 16.38 -14.63
C GLN A 96 7.61 15.23 -15.02
N LYS A 97 6.67 15.46 -15.95
CA LYS A 97 5.82 14.42 -16.53
C LYS A 97 6.68 13.37 -17.25
N GLU A 98 7.68 13.80 -18.01
CA GLU A 98 8.60 12.91 -18.71
C GLU A 98 9.42 12.05 -17.74
N ILE A 99 9.99 12.65 -16.68
CA ILE A 99 10.68 11.91 -15.60
C ILE A 99 9.75 10.86 -15.00
N PHE A 100 8.49 11.23 -14.72
CA PHE A 100 7.50 10.34 -14.14
C PHE A 100 7.16 9.16 -15.07
N GLU A 101 6.90 9.41 -16.36
CA GLU A 101 6.56 8.36 -17.32
C GLU A 101 7.76 7.45 -17.62
N LYS A 102 8.98 8.00 -17.74
CA LYS A 102 10.22 7.21 -17.85
C LYS A 102 10.42 6.27 -16.66
N HIS A 103 10.19 6.76 -15.45
CA HIS A 103 10.30 5.90 -14.26
C HIS A 103 9.20 4.84 -14.22
N LYS A 104 7.98 5.18 -14.61
CA LYS A 104 6.85 4.24 -14.67
C LYS A 104 7.11 3.11 -15.66
N THR A 105 7.62 3.40 -16.86
CA THR A 105 7.97 2.37 -17.86
C THR A 105 9.13 1.50 -17.37
N LEU A 106 10.18 2.11 -16.79
CA LEU A 106 11.28 1.38 -16.17
C LEU A 106 10.80 0.42 -15.08
N MET A 107 9.96 0.89 -14.14
CA MET A 107 9.43 0.07 -13.06
C MET A 107 8.51 -1.06 -13.54
N LYS A 108 7.82 -0.87 -14.67
CA LYS A 108 7.05 -1.94 -15.34
C LYS A 108 8.00 -3.01 -15.88
N LYS A 109 9.02 -2.61 -16.65
CA LYS A 109 10.03 -3.53 -17.19
C LYS A 109 10.75 -4.32 -16.08
N GLU A 110 11.18 -3.65 -15.02
CA GLU A 110 11.82 -4.31 -13.87
C GLU A 110 10.87 -5.21 -13.08
N ARG A 111 9.56 -4.93 -13.10
CA ARG A 111 8.56 -5.86 -12.53
C ARG A 111 8.40 -7.11 -13.41
N GLU A 112 8.36 -6.96 -14.72
CA GLU A 112 8.23 -8.07 -15.66
C GLU A 112 9.45 -8.98 -15.63
N LYS A 113 10.66 -8.40 -15.67
CA LYS A 113 11.91 -9.15 -15.48
C LYS A 113 11.95 -9.91 -14.16
N PHE A 114 11.60 -9.25 -13.06
CA PHE A 114 11.56 -9.90 -11.75
C PHE A 114 10.52 -11.03 -11.73
N LYS A 115 9.33 -10.84 -12.32
CA LYS A 115 8.31 -11.90 -12.39
C LYS A 115 8.82 -13.10 -13.23
N ALA A 116 9.51 -12.84 -14.33
CA ALA A 116 10.05 -13.87 -15.21
C ALA A 116 11.18 -14.67 -14.55
N SER A 117 11.85 -14.13 -13.54
CA SER A 117 12.88 -14.87 -12.79
C SER A 117 12.32 -15.72 -11.65
N LEU A 118 11.02 -15.65 -11.35
CA LEU A 118 10.38 -16.43 -10.28
C LEU A 118 10.02 -17.84 -10.76
N SER A 119 10.03 -18.81 -9.83
CA SER A 119 9.41 -20.12 -10.04
C SER A 119 7.88 -20.04 -9.98
N ASP A 120 7.18 -21.07 -10.47
CA ASP A 120 5.71 -21.10 -10.49
C ASP A 120 5.08 -20.89 -9.10
N ILE A 121 5.66 -21.51 -8.07
CA ILE A 121 5.23 -21.35 -6.67
C ILE A 121 5.43 -19.90 -6.20
N GLN A 122 6.59 -19.32 -6.53
CA GLN A 122 6.88 -17.91 -6.20
C GLN A 122 5.97 -16.94 -6.96
N ILE A 123 5.60 -17.25 -8.21
CA ILE A 123 4.66 -16.46 -9.01
C ILE A 123 3.29 -16.44 -8.33
N GLU A 124 2.77 -17.58 -7.88
CA GLU A 124 1.48 -17.65 -7.21
C GLU A 124 1.47 -16.79 -5.93
N GLN A 125 2.53 -16.90 -5.12
CA GLN A 125 2.72 -16.06 -3.93
C GLN A 125 2.81 -14.57 -4.29
N PHE A 126 3.58 -14.23 -5.32
CA PHE A 126 3.74 -12.86 -5.81
C PHE A 126 2.39 -12.26 -6.25
N GLU A 127 1.57 -13.00 -6.98
CA GLU A 127 0.25 -12.55 -7.41
C GLU A 127 -0.73 -12.36 -6.24
N LYS A 128 -0.71 -13.26 -5.26
CA LYS A 128 -1.49 -13.10 -4.01
C LYS A 128 -1.07 -11.82 -3.28
N LEU A 129 0.23 -11.51 -3.24
CA LEU A 129 0.74 -10.27 -2.65
C LEU A 129 0.28 -9.02 -3.42
N GLU A 130 0.10 -9.11 -4.74
CA GLU A 130 -0.32 -7.99 -5.58
C GLU A 130 -1.84 -7.74 -5.60
N LYS A 131 -2.67 -8.79 -5.56
CA LYS A 131 -4.15 -8.67 -5.57
C LYS A 131 -4.69 -7.77 -4.46
N ARG A 132 -4.04 -7.72 -3.29
CA ARG A 132 -4.42 -6.80 -2.18
C ARG A 132 -4.04 -5.33 -2.40
N LYS A 133 -3.11 -5.01 -3.31
CA LYS A 133 -2.81 -3.61 -3.67
C LYS A 133 -3.98 -2.98 -4.45
N GLY A 134 -4.68 -3.75 -5.27
CA GLY A 134 -5.86 -3.31 -6.03
C GLY A 134 -7.10 -3.04 -5.15
N LYS A 135 -7.37 -3.90 -4.16
CA LYS A 135 -8.56 -3.77 -3.28
C LYS A 135 -8.53 -2.52 -2.39
N ARG A 136 -7.34 -2.09 -1.94
CA ARG A 136 -7.17 -0.82 -1.19
C ARG A 136 -7.47 0.45 -1.99
N GLY A 137 -7.48 0.36 -3.33
CA GLY A 137 -7.83 1.48 -4.21
C GLY A 137 -9.33 1.59 -4.51
N LYS A 138 -10.10 0.50 -4.37
CA LYS A 138 -11.57 0.49 -4.59
C LYS A 138 -12.34 0.96 -3.35
N HIS A 139 -11.98 0.48 -2.16
CA HIS A 139 -12.63 0.87 -0.89
C HIS A 139 -12.37 2.32 -0.42
N LYS A 140 -11.74 3.16 -1.24
CA LYS A 140 -11.41 4.57 -0.92
C LYS A 140 -11.98 5.57 -1.95
N LYS A 141 -12.86 5.08 -2.83
CA LYS A 141 -13.57 5.87 -3.85
C LYS A 141 -15.07 6.01 -3.56
N GLU A 142 -15.55 5.42 -2.47
CA GLU A 142 -16.88 5.65 -1.89
C GLU A 142 -16.75 6.67 -0.76
#